data_AF-A0AAW1BDD8-F1
#
_entry.id   AF-A0AAW1BDD8-F1
#
_cell.length_a   1.000
_cell.length_b   1.000
_cell.length_c   1.000
_cell.angle_alpha   90.00
_cell.angle_beta   90.00
_cell.angle_gamma   90.00
#
_symmetry.space_group_name_H-M   'P 1'
#
loop_
_entity.id
_entity.type
_entity.pdbx_description
1 polymer ?
#
loop_
_entity_poly.entity_id
_entity_poly.type
_entity_poly.pdbx_seq_one_letter_code
_entity_poly.pdbx_strand_id
1 'polypeptide(L)'
;MEPGAYGAGKAGGAFDPQTFIRQPHTILRIVSWLFSIVVFGCIVNEGYINNPKSPEEFCIYNHNQNACNYGITVGVLAFLTCLLYLALDVYFPQISSVKDRKKAVLSDIGVSGFWAFLWFVGFCFLADQWRVSKEEDSLLNEGSDAARAAIAFSFFSIFTWVGQSFLAFQRYQLGADSALFSQDYTDPSQEAGMPFAPYTNEDTTDSMGTYQQPPSADAFDAGTQGYQTQDY
;
A
#
# COMPACT_ATOMS: atom_id res chain seq x y z
N MET A 1 -3.81 8.61 -21.86
CA MET A 1 -4.76 7.76 -21.12
C MET A 1 -5.13 8.50 -19.87
N GLU A 2 -6.42 8.74 -19.62
CA GLU A 2 -6.86 9.41 -18.39
C GLU A 2 -6.57 8.53 -17.17
N PRO A 3 -5.92 9.06 -16.12
CA PRO A 3 -5.63 8.32 -14.90
C PRO A 3 -6.92 8.02 -14.14
N GLY A 4 -7.09 6.78 -13.68
CA GLY A 4 -8.16 6.42 -12.75
C GLY A 4 -7.85 6.87 -11.31
N ALA A 5 -8.87 6.82 -10.44
CA ALA A 5 -8.74 7.26 -9.04
C ALA A 5 -7.56 6.58 -8.31
N TYR A 6 -6.82 7.37 -7.53
CA TYR A 6 -5.57 7.00 -6.84
C TYR A 6 -4.38 6.66 -7.76
N GLY A 7 -4.36 7.19 -9.00
CA GLY A 7 -3.25 7.01 -9.94
C GLY A 7 -3.16 5.61 -10.55
N ALA A 8 -4.24 4.82 -10.48
CA ALA A 8 -4.33 3.52 -11.10
C ALA A 8 -4.86 3.63 -12.54
N GLY A 9 -4.30 2.85 -13.47
CA GLY A 9 -4.87 2.71 -14.81
C GLY A 9 -6.28 2.07 -14.78
N LYS A 10 -7.00 2.13 -15.90
CA LYS A 10 -8.24 1.34 -16.06
C LYS A 10 -7.91 -0.15 -15.90
N ALA A 11 -8.74 -0.89 -15.18
CA ALA A 11 -8.54 -2.33 -14.98
C ALA A 11 -8.54 -3.05 -16.36
N GLY A 12 -7.61 -4.00 -16.56
CA GLY A 12 -7.51 -4.80 -17.80
C GLY A 12 -6.38 -4.42 -18.77
N GLY A 13 -5.55 -3.41 -18.46
CA GLY A 13 -4.34 -3.10 -19.26
C GLY A 13 -3.22 -4.12 -19.06
N ALA A 14 -2.36 -4.28 -20.07
CA ALA A 14 -1.15 -5.12 -19.95
C ALA A 14 -0.20 -4.56 -18.88
N PHE A 15 0.32 -5.43 -18.01
CA PHE A 15 1.33 -5.06 -17.02
C PHE A 15 2.63 -4.71 -17.75
N ASP A 16 3.12 -3.47 -17.58
CA ASP A 16 4.43 -3.04 -18.05
C ASP A 16 5.42 -2.93 -16.87
N PRO A 17 6.32 -3.92 -16.70
CA PRO A 17 7.30 -3.93 -15.61
C PRO A 17 8.22 -2.70 -15.62
N GLN A 18 8.53 -2.14 -16.79
CA GLN A 18 9.47 -1.03 -16.91
C GLN A 18 8.89 0.28 -16.37
N THR A 19 7.61 0.53 -16.65
CA THR A 19 6.91 1.69 -16.09
C THR A 19 6.66 1.53 -14.59
N PHE A 20 6.43 0.30 -14.11
CA PHE A 20 6.26 -0.01 -12.69
C PHE A 20 7.52 0.27 -11.86
N ILE A 21 8.68 -0.19 -12.31
CA ILE A 21 9.96 -0.02 -11.61
C ILE A 21 10.39 1.46 -11.56
N ARG A 22 9.96 2.27 -12.53
CA ARG A 22 10.26 3.72 -12.56
C ARG A 22 9.41 4.55 -11.62
N GLN A 23 8.38 4.00 -10.99
CA GLN A 23 7.56 4.75 -10.06
C GLN A 23 8.35 5.06 -8.79
N PRO A 24 8.41 6.34 -8.34
CA PRO A 24 9.22 6.73 -7.18
C PRO A 24 8.79 5.99 -5.90
N HIS A 25 7.51 5.67 -5.77
CA HIS A 25 6.96 4.86 -4.68
C HIS A 25 7.54 3.44 -4.67
N THR A 26 7.55 2.77 -5.82
CA THR A 26 8.10 1.42 -5.99
C THR A 26 9.60 1.39 -5.74
N ILE A 27 10.34 2.39 -6.22
CA ILE A 27 11.78 2.53 -5.99
C ILE A 27 12.07 2.59 -4.49
N LEU A 28 11.38 3.48 -3.76
CA LEU A 28 11.56 3.59 -2.30
C LEU A 28 11.25 2.26 -1.59
N ARG A 29 10.20 1.55 -2.03
CA ARG A 29 9.84 0.27 -1.45
C ARG A 29 10.89 -0.82 -1.68
N ILE A 30 11.53 -0.85 -2.85
CA ILE A 30 12.68 -1.73 -3.14
C ILE A 30 13.88 -1.35 -2.28
N VAL A 31 14.15 -0.05 -2.11
CA VAL A 31 15.25 0.42 -1.25
C VAL A 31 15.02 0.03 0.22
N SER A 32 13.81 0.23 0.76
CA SER A 32 13.46 -0.18 2.13
C SER A 32 13.56 -1.70 2.32
N TRP A 33 13.18 -2.47 1.29
CA TRP A 33 13.34 -3.92 1.27
C TRP A 33 14.83 -4.33 1.35
N LEU A 34 15.70 -3.69 0.57
CA LEU A 34 17.15 -3.92 0.62
C LEU A 34 17.75 -3.54 1.98
N PHE A 35 17.38 -2.38 2.53
CA PHE A 35 17.88 -1.93 3.83
C PHE A 35 17.49 -2.89 4.95
N SER A 36 16.26 -3.39 4.93
CA SER A 36 15.81 -4.43 5.85
C SER A 36 16.68 -5.69 5.77
N ILE A 37 16.96 -6.20 4.56
CA ILE A 37 17.85 -7.36 4.34
C ILE A 37 19.24 -7.12 4.91
N VAL A 38 19.82 -5.95 4.64
CA VAL A 38 21.15 -5.61 5.15
C VAL A 38 21.15 -5.59 6.68
N VAL A 39 20.16 -4.99 7.32
CA VAL A 39 20.11 -4.88 8.79
C VAL A 39 19.98 -6.24 9.47
N PHE A 40 18.95 -7.05 9.14
CA PHE A 40 18.82 -8.34 9.81
C PHE A 40 19.94 -9.31 9.36
N GLY A 41 20.38 -9.23 8.11
CA GLY A 41 21.46 -10.07 7.58
C GLY A 41 22.78 -9.84 8.30
N CYS A 42 23.18 -8.58 8.51
CA CYS A 42 24.36 -8.22 9.29
C CYS A 42 24.27 -8.75 10.72
N ILE A 43 23.11 -8.61 11.38
CA ILE A 43 22.96 -9.04 12.78
C ILE A 43 22.90 -10.57 12.92
N VAL A 44 22.23 -11.28 12.02
CA VAL A 44 22.14 -12.75 12.09
C VAL A 44 23.50 -13.41 11.81
N ASN A 45 24.26 -12.87 10.84
CA ASN A 45 25.51 -13.50 10.42
C ASN A 45 26.70 -13.14 11.32
N GLU A 46 26.78 -11.87 11.75
CA GLU A 46 27.97 -11.34 12.44
C GLU A 46 27.62 -10.60 13.74
N GLY A 47 26.34 -10.57 14.13
CA GLY A 47 25.90 -9.89 15.36
C GLY A 47 26.08 -10.72 16.64
N TYR A 48 26.41 -12.00 16.53
CA TYR A 48 26.65 -12.89 17.66
C TYR A 48 28.12 -13.32 17.66
N ILE A 49 28.84 -12.95 18.73
CA ILE A 49 30.27 -13.20 18.88
C ILE A 49 30.47 -14.23 19.98
N ASN A 50 31.46 -15.10 19.79
CA ASN A 50 31.85 -16.08 20.81
C ASN A 50 33.08 -15.58 21.60
N ASN A 51 33.09 -15.78 22.91
CA ASN A 51 34.25 -15.43 23.72
C ASN A 51 35.33 -16.52 23.57
N PRO A 52 36.63 -16.18 23.39
CA PRO A 52 37.69 -17.18 23.35
C PRO A 52 37.76 -18.09 24.60
N LYS A 53 37.17 -17.67 25.72
CA LYS A 53 37.21 -18.35 27.02
C LYS A 53 35.91 -19.05 27.41
N SER A 54 34.82 -18.85 26.68
CA SER A 54 33.51 -19.45 26.97
C SER A 54 32.80 -19.76 25.65
N PRO A 55 32.19 -20.93 25.47
CA PRO A 55 31.49 -21.29 24.24
C PRO A 55 30.15 -20.56 24.03
N GLU A 56 29.78 -19.63 24.92
CA GLU A 56 28.50 -18.90 24.85
C GLU A 56 28.59 -17.71 23.89
N GLU A 57 27.66 -17.67 22.93
CA GLU A 57 27.50 -16.56 21.99
C GLU A 57 26.75 -15.39 22.63
N PHE A 58 27.29 -14.19 22.48
CA PHE A 58 26.69 -12.96 22.96
C PHE A 58 26.44 -11.97 21.83
N CYS A 59 25.38 -11.18 21.98
CA CYS A 59 25.08 -10.10 21.06
C CYS A 59 26.16 -9.02 21.11
N ILE A 60 26.67 -8.62 19.94
CA ILE A 60 27.72 -7.61 19.76
C ILE A 60 27.36 -6.25 20.38
N TYR A 61 26.07 -5.94 20.49
CA TYR A 61 25.57 -4.74 21.13
C TYR A 61 25.52 -4.91 22.66
N ASN A 62 26.60 -4.54 23.34
CA ASN A 62 26.71 -4.51 24.80
C ASN A 62 26.27 -5.81 25.51
N HIS A 63 26.52 -6.97 24.88
CA HIS A 63 26.07 -8.29 25.35
C HIS A 63 24.54 -8.37 25.60
N ASN A 64 23.78 -7.44 25.04
CA ASN A 64 22.36 -7.31 25.27
C ASN A 64 21.58 -8.06 24.19
N GLN A 65 21.12 -9.25 24.53
CA GLN A 65 20.36 -10.11 23.59
C GLN A 65 19.11 -9.41 23.03
N ASN A 66 18.51 -8.49 23.78
CA ASN A 66 17.34 -7.74 23.31
C ASN A 66 17.69 -6.80 22.16
N ALA A 67 18.94 -6.32 22.05
CA ALA A 67 19.37 -5.45 20.97
C ALA A 67 19.44 -6.20 19.63
N CYS A 68 20.12 -7.34 19.59
CA CYS A 68 20.16 -8.18 18.39
C CYS A 68 18.76 -8.70 18.03
N ASN A 69 18.01 -9.21 19.00
CA ASN A 69 16.63 -9.69 18.77
C ASN A 69 15.72 -8.58 18.23
N TYR A 70 15.85 -7.35 18.74
CA TYR A 70 15.10 -6.20 18.22
C TYR A 70 15.43 -5.95 16.74
N GLY A 71 16.73 -5.81 16.41
CA GLY A 71 17.16 -5.53 15.04
C GLY A 71 16.76 -6.63 14.05
N ILE A 72 16.86 -7.89 14.45
CA ILE A 72 16.39 -9.04 13.65
C ILE A 72 14.89 -8.99 13.45
N THR A 73 14.12 -8.82 14.53
CA THR A 73 12.65 -8.85 14.46
C THR A 73 12.10 -7.71 13.60
N VAL A 74 12.57 -6.48 13.86
CA VAL A 74 12.18 -5.30 13.07
C VAL A 74 12.61 -5.47 11.61
N GLY A 75 13.83 -5.95 11.37
CA GLY A 75 14.33 -6.21 10.02
C GLY A 75 13.47 -7.23 9.28
N VAL A 76 13.25 -8.43 9.83
CA VAL A 76 12.47 -9.50 9.17
C VAL A 76 11.01 -9.10 8.93
N LEU A 77 10.36 -8.46 9.90
CA LEU A 77 8.97 -8.03 9.73
C LEU A 77 8.85 -6.89 8.72
N ALA A 78 9.82 -5.98 8.65
CA ALA A 78 9.89 -4.95 7.61
C ALA A 78 10.09 -5.58 6.21
N PHE A 79 10.95 -6.60 6.09
CA PHE A 79 11.17 -7.35 4.85
C PHE A 79 9.86 -7.96 4.32
N LEU A 80 9.14 -8.67 5.19
CA LEU A 80 7.86 -9.29 4.84
C LEU A 80 6.80 -8.24 4.50
N THR A 81 6.77 -7.13 5.23
CA THR A 81 5.87 -6.01 4.93
C THR A 81 6.16 -5.45 3.54
N CYS A 82 7.43 -5.18 3.21
CA CYS A 82 7.81 -4.70 1.89
C CYS A 82 7.37 -5.67 0.79
N LEU A 83 7.55 -6.98 0.96
CA LEU A 83 7.10 -7.99 -0.02
C LEU A 83 5.58 -7.98 -0.21
N LEU A 84 4.82 -7.97 0.89
CA LEU A 84 3.36 -7.91 0.85
C LEU A 84 2.88 -6.68 0.07
N TYR A 85 3.46 -5.53 0.37
CA TYR A 85 3.05 -4.30 -0.25
C TYR A 85 3.57 -4.13 -1.70
N LEU A 86 4.72 -4.71 -2.05
CA LEU A 86 5.14 -4.80 -3.45
C LEU A 86 4.15 -5.64 -4.26
N ALA A 87 3.69 -6.77 -3.72
CA ALA A 87 2.62 -7.54 -4.34
C ALA A 87 1.34 -6.71 -4.47
N LEU A 88 0.95 -5.99 -3.40
CA LEU A 88 -0.20 -5.09 -3.44
C LEU A 88 -0.05 -4.02 -4.53
N ASP A 89 1.12 -3.42 -4.72
CA ASP A 89 1.37 -2.45 -5.78
C ASP A 89 1.19 -3.05 -7.19
N VAL A 90 1.58 -4.31 -7.40
CA VAL A 90 1.37 -5.04 -8.67
C VAL A 90 -0.12 -5.28 -8.92
N TYR A 91 -0.89 -5.63 -7.89
CA TYR A 91 -2.33 -5.86 -8.00
C TYR A 91 -3.17 -4.59 -7.96
N PHE A 92 -2.63 -3.47 -7.47
CA PHE A 92 -3.34 -2.21 -7.26
C PHE A 92 -4.11 -1.71 -8.51
N PRO A 93 -3.55 -1.77 -9.74
CA PRO A 93 -4.26 -1.36 -10.95
C PRO A 93 -5.49 -2.23 -11.28
N GLN A 94 -5.51 -3.49 -10.82
CA GLN A 94 -6.59 -4.45 -11.09
C GLN A 94 -7.79 -4.26 -10.14
N ILE A 95 -7.62 -3.54 -9.03
CA ILE A 95 -8.71 -3.29 -8.07
C ILE A 95 -9.75 -2.40 -8.74
N SER A 96 -10.98 -2.87 -8.96
CA SER A 96 -12.07 -2.07 -9.55
C SER A 96 -12.76 -1.15 -8.55
N SER A 97 -12.73 -1.50 -7.26
CA SER A 97 -13.41 -0.80 -6.18
C SER A 97 -12.60 0.38 -5.63
N VAL A 98 -13.16 1.58 -5.75
CA VAL A 98 -12.57 2.82 -5.19
C VAL A 98 -12.43 2.74 -3.66
N LYS A 99 -13.36 2.05 -2.98
CA LYS A 99 -13.33 1.86 -1.53
C LYS A 99 -12.13 1.03 -1.10
N ASP A 100 -11.79 -0.02 -1.85
CA ASP A 100 -10.68 -0.91 -1.52
C ASP A 100 -9.34 -0.25 -1.86
N ARG A 101 -9.26 0.52 -2.97
CA ARG A 101 -8.09 1.38 -3.26
C ARG A 101 -7.83 2.37 -2.13
N LYS A 102 -8.87 3.06 -1.63
CA LYS A 102 -8.74 3.99 -0.50
C LYS A 102 -8.20 3.31 0.75
N LYS A 103 -8.74 2.14 1.11
CA LYS A 103 -8.27 1.36 2.27
C LYS A 103 -6.82 0.93 2.12
N ALA A 104 -6.43 0.46 0.94
CA ALA A 104 -5.06 0.05 0.66
C ALA A 104 -4.09 1.23 0.80
N VAL A 105 -4.42 2.40 0.23
CA VAL A 105 -3.58 3.60 0.36
C VAL A 105 -3.50 4.09 1.81
N LEU A 106 -4.62 4.10 2.54
CA LEU A 106 -4.64 4.52 3.95
C LEU A 106 -3.83 3.57 4.84
N SER A 107 -3.94 2.26 4.58
CA SER A 107 -3.14 1.24 5.23
C SER A 107 -1.65 1.45 4.96
N ASP A 108 -1.27 1.81 3.73
CA ASP A 108 0.11 2.10 3.36
C ASP A 108 0.69 3.29 4.14
N ILE A 109 -0.07 4.40 4.24
CA ILE A 109 0.34 5.58 5.01
C ILE A 109 0.62 5.21 6.47
N GLY A 110 -0.33 4.48 7.09
CA GLY A 110 -0.25 4.09 8.50
C GLY A 110 0.88 3.12 8.79
N VAL A 111 1.02 2.07 7.98
CA VAL A 111 2.08 1.07 8.14
C VAL A 111 3.44 1.68 7.87
N SER A 112 3.58 2.51 6.83
CA SER A 112 4.84 3.20 6.54
C SER A 112 5.25 4.16 7.65
N GLY A 113 4.30 4.91 8.22
CA GLY A 113 4.55 5.77 9.39
C GLY A 113 4.96 4.99 10.64
N PHE A 114 4.31 3.86 10.89
CA PHE A 114 4.65 2.97 12.00
C PHE A 114 6.06 2.39 11.87
N TRP A 115 6.43 1.93 10.67
CA TRP A 115 7.79 1.43 10.41
C TRP A 115 8.84 2.52 10.55
N ALA A 116 8.58 3.75 10.07
CA ALA A 116 9.50 4.87 10.28
C ALA A 116 9.80 5.10 11.77
N PHE A 117 8.78 5.02 12.63
CA PHE A 117 8.96 5.11 14.09
C PHE A 117 9.78 3.95 14.65
N LEU A 118 9.50 2.70 14.25
CA LEU A 118 10.28 1.55 14.70
C LEU A 118 11.74 1.63 14.24
N TRP A 119 12.01 2.06 13.01
CA TRP A 119 13.38 2.27 12.53
C TRP A 119 14.12 3.36 13.31
N PHE A 120 13.41 4.43 13.70
CA PHE A 120 13.98 5.47 14.56
C PHE A 120 14.34 4.91 15.95
N VAL A 121 13.41 4.20 16.60
CA VAL A 121 13.68 3.55 17.90
C VAL A 121 14.83 2.54 17.78
N GLY A 122 14.85 1.74 16.71
CA GLY A 122 15.91 0.78 16.43
C GLY A 122 17.27 1.42 16.26
N PHE A 123 17.36 2.48 15.47
CA PHE A 123 18.58 3.26 15.33
C PHE A 123 19.07 3.78 16.68
N CYS A 124 18.22 4.45 17.46
CA CYS A 124 18.60 4.98 18.76
C CYS A 124 19.04 3.89 19.73
N PHE A 125 18.31 2.76 19.76
CA PHE A 125 18.60 1.66 20.67
C PHE A 125 19.91 0.94 20.31
N LEU A 126 20.09 0.57 19.04
CA LEU A 126 21.32 -0.09 18.58
C LEU A 126 22.54 0.82 18.73
N ALA A 127 22.41 2.11 18.40
CA ALA A 127 23.51 3.07 18.54
C ALA A 127 23.92 3.29 20.00
N ASP A 128 22.95 3.38 20.93
CA ASP A 128 23.27 3.51 22.36
C ASP A 128 23.96 2.26 22.91
N GLN A 129 23.44 1.07 22.59
CA GLN A 129 24.07 -0.19 23.01
C GLN A 129 25.47 -0.34 22.39
N TRP A 130 25.65 0.03 21.12
CA TRP A 130 26.97 0.04 20.49
C TRP A 130 27.94 1.00 21.17
N ARG A 131 27.50 2.21 21.52
CA ARG A 131 28.33 3.22 22.20
C ARG A 131 28.86 2.75 23.55
N VAL A 132 28.10 1.94 24.29
CA VAL A 132 28.46 1.44 25.63
C VAL A 132 29.19 0.08 25.57
N SER A 133 29.30 -0.51 24.38
CA SER A 133 30.02 -1.78 24.18
C SER A 133 31.51 -1.64 24.48
N LYS A 134 32.14 -2.67 25.06
CA LYS A 134 33.53 -2.62 25.54
C LYS A 134 34.51 -2.76 24.37
N GLU A 135 35.62 -2.04 24.43
CA GLU A 135 36.70 -2.16 23.43
C GLU A 135 37.35 -3.55 23.41
N GLU A 136 37.33 -4.32 24.50
CA GLU A 136 37.84 -5.71 24.50
C GLU A 136 37.08 -6.61 23.52
N ASP A 137 35.79 -6.35 23.28
CA ASP A 137 35.00 -7.05 22.25
C ASP A 137 35.38 -6.56 20.84
N SER A 138 35.83 -5.31 20.73
CA SER A 138 36.31 -4.70 19.48
C SER A 138 37.70 -5.18 19.06
N LEU A 139 38.51 -5.72 19.98
CA LEU A 139 39.84 -6.26 19.68
C LEU A 139 39.78 -7.55 18.83
N LEU A 140 38.65 -8.24 18.83
CA LEU A 140 38.42 -9.37 17.92
C LEU A 140 38.10 -8.91 16.49
N ASN A 141 37.79 -7.63 16.25
CA ASN A 141 37.38 -7.00 14.98
C ASN A 141 36.27 -7.73 14.17
N GLU A 142 35.80 -8.87 14.65
CA GLU A 142 34.80 -9.71 14.01
C GLU A 142 33.42 -9.08 14.24
N GLY A 143 32.70 -8.76 13.16
CA GLY A 143 31.34 -8.21 13.20
C GLY A 143 31.19 -6.72 13.54
N SER A 144 32.27 -6.00 13.87
CA SER A 144 32.21 -4.54 14.15
C SER A 144 31.70 -3.74 12.94
N ASP A 145 32.17 -4.09 11.74
CA ASP A 145 31.72 -3.46 10.50
C ASP A 145 30.25 -3.79 10.20
N ALA A 146 29.82 -5.03 10.43
CA ALA A 146 28.43 -5.43 10.29
C ALA A 146 27.49 -4.73 11.27
N ALA A 147 27.89 -4.56 12.54
CA ALA A 147 27.11 -3.81 13.52
C ALA A 147 26.98 -2.33 13.14
N ARG A 148 28.08 -1.70 12.72
CA ARG A 148 28.06 -0.31 12.22
C ARG A 148 27.19 -0.17 10.97
N ALA A 149 27.27 -1.13 10.05
CA ALA A 149 26.40 -1.17 8.89
C ALA A 149 24.93 -1.27 9.31
N ALA A 150 24.57 -2.21 10.19
CA ALA A 150 23.20 -2.36 10.68
C ALA A 150 22.67 -1.06 11.33
N ILE A 151 23.48 -0.34 12.11
CA ILE A 151 23.10 0.98 12.67
C ILE A 151 22.87 2.01 11.54
N ALA A 152 23.82 2.13 10.60
CA ALA A 152 23.75 3.11 9.53
C ALA A 152 22.55 2.86 8.60
N PHE A 153 22.31 1.62 8.21
CA PHE A 153 21.16 1.25 7.38
C PHE A 153 19.84 1.40 8.14
N SER A 154 19.82 1.19 9.47
CA SER A 154 18.65 1.52 10.29
C SER A 154 18.32 3.01 10.24
N PHE A 155 19.33 3.88 10.33
CA PHE A 155 19.16 5.34 10.20
C PHE A 155 18.63 5.73 8.82
N PHE A 156 19.22 5.22 7.74
CA PHE A 156 18.77 5.53 6.38
C PHE A 156 17.35 5.00 6.10
N SER A 157 16.99 3.86 6.70
CA SER A 157 15.65 3.29 6.59
C SER A 157 14.56 4.27 7.04
N ILE A 158 14.80 5.07 8.07
CA ILE A 158 13.85 6.10 8.54
C ILE A 158 13.37 6.98 7.39
N PHE A 159 14.30 7.54 6.61
CA PHE A 159 13.96 8.42 5.49
C PHE A 159 13.20 7.70 4.39
N THR A 160 13.51 6.43 4.13
CA THR A 160 12.80 5.66 3.11
C THR A 160 11.34 5.42 3.50
N TRP A 161 11.06 5.04 4.75
CA TRP A 161 9.70 4.83 5.24
C TRP A 161 8.91 6.14 5.39
N VAL A 162 9.54 7.22 5.82
CA VAL A 162 8.94 8.57 5.80
C VAL A 162 8.59 8.99 4.37
N GLY A 163 9.52 8.78 3.42
CA GLY A 163 9.30 9.07 2.01
C GLY A 163 8.13 8.27 1.42
N GLN A 164 8.03 6.97 1.75
CA GLN A 164 6.90 6.14 1.35
C GLN A 164 5.57 6.64 1.92
N SER A 165 5.52 6.94 3.22
CA SER A 165 4.32 7.50 3.87
C SER A 165 3.89 8.81 3.21
N PHE A 166 4.84 9.68 2.90
CA PHE A 166 4.58 10.95 2.21
C PHE A 166 4.05 10.74 0.77
N LEU A 167 4.68 9.87 -0.03
CA LEU A 167 4.20 9.57 -1.38
C LEU A 167 2.83 8.88 -1.37
N ALA A 168 2.57 7.99 -0.41
CA ALA A 168 1.26 7.37 -0.22
C ALA A 168 0.20 8.42 0.17
N PHE A 169 0.57 9.40 0.99
CA PHE A 169 -0.31 10.53 1.32
C PHE A 169 -0.59 11.44 0.11
N GLN A 170 0.41 11.74 -0.71
CA GLN A 170 0.20 12.46 -1.97
C GLN A 170 -0.74 11.68 -2.90
N ARG A 171 -0.56 10.36 -3.01
CA ARG A 171 -1.45 9.47 -3.78
C ARG A 171 -2.87 9.47 -3.23
N TYR A 172 -3.02 9.53 -1.91
CA TYR A 172 -4.31 9.65 -1.25
C TYR A 172 -5.02 10.96 -1.62
N GLN A 173 -4.32 12.09 -1.59
CA GLN A 173 -4.89 13.39 -1.97
C GLN A 173 -5.34 13.40 -3.43
N LEU A 174 -4.46 13.02 -4.36
CA LEU A 174 -4.77 12.96 -5.79
C LEU A 174 -5.97 12.05 -6.10
N GLY A 175 -6.08 10.94 -5.38
CA GLY A 175 -7.19 9.99 -5.53
C GLY A 175 -8.48 10.41 -4.82
N ALA A 176 -8.39 11.18 -3.73
CA ALA A 176 -9.56 11.78 -3.10
C ALA A 176 -10.19 12.82 -4.01
N ASP A 177 -9.37 13.69 -4.62
CA ASP A 177 -9.85 14.72 -5.55
C ASP A 177 -10.58 14.08 -6.75
N SER A 178 -9.98 13.07 -7.39
CA SER A 178 -10.58 12.37 -8.53
C SER A 178 -11.81 11.53 -8.17
N ALA A 179 -11.89 10.98 -6.95
CA ALA A 179 -13.08 10.27 -6.49
C ALA A 179 -14.26 11.19 -6.21
N LEU A 180 -14.03 12.44 -5.77
CA LEU A 180 -15.09 13.44 -5.59
C LEU A 180 -15.74 13.80 -6.92
N PHE A 181 -14.95 14.11 -7.96
CA PHE A 181 -15.49 14.41 -9.29
C PHE A 181 -16.21 13.22 -9.95
N SER A 182 -15.83 11.98 -9.59
CA SER A 182 -16.51 10.77 -10.08
C SER A 182 -17.84 10.50 -9.35
N GLN A 183 -18.01 10.99 -8.12
CA GLN A 183 -19.28 10.89 -7.40
C GLN A 183 -20.31 11.94 -7.87
N ASP A 184 -19.85 13.11 -8.30
CA ASP A 184 -20.72 14.16 -8.84
C ASP A 184 -21.20 13.87 -10.27
N TYR A 185 -20.53 12.98 -11.00
CA TYR A 185 -21.00 12.49 -12.29
C TYR A 185 -22.03 11.38 -12.09
N THR A 186 -23.29 11.76 -11.87
CA THR A 186 -24.44 10.87 -12.05
C THR A 186 -24.83 10.89 -13.53
N ASP A 187 -24.83 9.73 -14.18
CA ASP A 187 -25.20 9.58 -15.59
C ASP A 187 -26.68 10.00 -15.79
N PRO A 188 -26.98 11.06 -16.57
CA PRO A 188 -28.35 11.52 -16.81
C PRO A 188 -29.23 10.46 -17.47
N SER A 189 -28.65 9.42 -18.08
CA SER A 189 -29.40 8.33 -18.71
C SER A 189 -30.06 7.38 -17.70
N GLN A 190 -29.69 7.41 -16.41
CA GLN A 190 -30.38 6.65 -15.35
C GLN A 190 -31.65 7.33 -14.83
N GLU A 191 -31.91 8.61 -15.14
CA GLU A 191 -33.19 9.27 -14.80
C GLU A 191 -34.32 8.96 -15.80
N ALA A 192 -34.01 8.37 -16.96
CA ALA A 192 -35.00 8.09 -18.01
C ALA A 192 -35.77 6.75 -17.83
N GLY A 193 -35.62 6.06 -16.70
CA GLY A 193 -36.13 4.70 -16.51
C GLY A 193 -36.79 4.42 -15.16
N MET A 194 -37.74 5.25 -14.71
CA MET A 194 -38.54 4.96 -13.50
C MET A 194 -40.05 5.00 -13.80
N PRO A 195 -40.74 3.86 -14.01
CA PRO A 195 -42.18 3.82 -14.13
C PRO A 195 -42.88 3.49 -12.79
N PHE A 196 -43.86 4.33 -12.47
CA PHE A 196 -45.02 4.14 -11.57
C PHE A 196 -44.81 4.06 -10.05
N ALA A 197 -45.29 5.12 -9.38
CA ALA A 197 -45.70 5.08 -7.98
C ALA A 197 -47.03 4.29 -7.85
N PRO A 198 -47.22 3.47 -6.79
CA PRO A 198 -48.52 2.87 -6.50
C PRO A 198 -49.41 3.91 -5.80
N TYR A 199 -50.60 4.13 -6.37
CA TYR A 199 -51.64 4.96 -5.75
C TYR A 199 -52.14 4.29 -4.46
N THR A 200 -52.17 5.08 -3.39
CA THR A 200 -52.82 4.75 -2.12
C THR A 200 -54.34 4.77 -2.30
N ASN A 201 -54.99 3.66 -1.96
CA ASN A 201 -56.45 3.53 -1.93
C ASN A 201 -57.01 4.32 -0.73
N GLU A 202 -57.87 5.32 -1.00
CA GLU A 202 -58.88 5.77 -0.06
C GLU A 202 -60.28 5.53 -0.65
N ASP A 203 -61.12 4.97 0.20
CA ASP A 203 -62.53 4.57 0.08
C ASP A 203 -63.43 5.55 -0.69
N THR A 204 -64.19 5.06 -1.69
CA THR A 204 -65.68 5.13 -1.79
C THR A 204 -66.20 4.68 -3.17
N THR A 205 -67.03 3.63 -3.15
CA THR A 205 -68.19 3.33 -4.02
C THR A 205 -68.24 3.88 -5.46
N ASP A 206 -68.19 3.02 -6.50
CA ASP A 206 -69.36 2.54 -7.27
C ASP A 206 -68.95 1.73 -8.54
N SER A 207 -69.72 0.67 -8.81
CA SER A 207 -70.05 0.02 -10.11
C SER A 207 -68.99 -0.53 -11.10
N MET A 208 -68.99 -1.88 -11.15
CA MET A 208 -68.81 -2.85 -12.26
C MET A 208 -68.25 -2.44 -13.64
N GLY A 209 -67.32 -3.27 -14.15
CA GLY A 209 -67.00 -3.36 -15.59
C GLY A 209 -65.86 -4.32 -15.93
N THR A 210 -66.16 -5.61 -16.04
CA THR A 210 -65.31 -6.71 -16.55
C THR A 210 -64.93 -6.50 -18.02
N TYR A 211 -63.65 -6.63 -18.42
CA TYR A 211 -63.20 -7.26 -19.68
C TYR A 211 -61.69 -7.63 -19.61
N GLN A 212 -61.36 -8.84 -20.10
CA GLN A 212 -60.02 -9.41 -20.27
C GLN A 212 -59.48 -9.18 -21.70
N GLN A 213 -58.15 -9.31 -21.87
CA GLN A 213 -57.37 -9.83 -23.04
C GLN A 213 -56.61 -8.81 -23.93
N PRO A 214 -55.52 -9.15 -24.69
CA PRO A 214 -54.24 -9.90 -24.47
C PRO A 214 -52.96 -9.04 -24.83
N PRO A 215 -51.70 -9.55 -24.84
CA PRO A 215 -50.51 -8.73 -25.14
C PRO A 215 -50.23 -8.65 -26.65
N SER A 216 -49.84 -7.48 -27.14
CA SER A 216 -49.37 -7.28 -28.52
C SER A 216 -47.84 -7.24 -28.58
N ALA A 217 -47.30 -8.18 -29.35
CA ALA A 217 -45.93 -8.19 -29.84
C ALA A 217 -45.72 -7.03 -30.82
N ASP A 218 -44.55 -6.39 -30.78
CA ASP A 218 -43.79 -6.02 -31.98
C ASP A 218 -42.35 -5.69 -31.57
N ALA A 219 -41.46 -6.63 -31.91
CA ALA A 219 -40.03 -6.43 -32.00
C ALA A 219 -39.68 -5.96 -33.43
N PHE A 220 -38.54 -5.30 -33.56
CA PHE A 220 -37.85 -4.83 -34.77
C PHE A 220 -38.25 -3.46 -35.30
N ASP A 221 -37.44 -2.44 -34.97
CA ASP A 221 -36.72 -1.72 -36.03
C ASP A 221 -35.36 -1.24 -35.51
N ALA A 222 -34.29 -1.61 -36.24
CA ALA A 222 -32.91 -1.25 -35.94
C ALA A 222 -32.50 -0.16 -36.94
N GLY A 223 -32.63 1.11 -36.53
CA GLY A 223 -32.29 2.28 -37.33
C GLY A 223 -31.04 3.00 -36.81
N THR A 224 -29.93 2.86 -37.53
CA THR A 224 -28.67 3.59 -37.40
C THR A 224 -28.81 5.12 -37.44
N GLN A 225 -28.29 5.82 -36.43
CA GLN A 225 -27.84 7.22 -36.48
C GLN A 225 -26.58 7.32 -35.60
N GLY A 226 -25.40 7.82 -36.01
CA GLY A 226 -25.09 8.88 -36.96
C GLY A 226 -24.41 10.00 -36.18
N TYR A 227 -23.11 9.87 -35.87
CA TYR A 227 -22.32 10.90 -35.17
C TYR A 227 -22.14 12.13 -36.08
N GLN A 228 -22.58 13.31 -35.63
CA GLN A 228 -22.14 14.61 -36.18
C GLN A 228 -21.04 15.21 -35.31
N THR A 229 -19.91 15.49 -35.95
CA THR A 229 -18.83 16.41 -35.53
C THR A 229 -19.28 17.86 -35.67
N GLN A 230 -18.93 18.71 -34.70
CA GLN A 230 -19.09 20.16 -34.80
C GLN A 230 -17.77 20.86 -34.46
N ASP A 231 -17.11 21.37 -35.50
CA ASP A 231 -16.03 22.35 -35.44
C ASP A 231 -16.62 23.77 -35.44
N TYR A 232 -16.19 24.61 -34.51
CA TYR A 232 -15.61 25.95 -34.74
C TYR A 232 -15.02 26.51 -33.45
#